data_AF-A0A380TJ55-F1
#
_entry.id   AF-A0A380TJ55-F1
#
_cell.length_a   1.000
_cell.length_b   1.000
_cell.length_c   1.000
_cell.angle_alpha   90.00
_cell.angle_beta   90.00
_cell.angle_gamma   90.00
#
_symmetry.space_group_name_H-M   'P 1'
#
loop_
_entity.id
_entity.type
_entity.pdbx_description
1 polymer ?
#
loop_
_entity_poly.entity_id
_entity_poly.type
_entity_poly.pdbx_seq_one_letter_code
_entity_poly.pdbx_strand_id
1 'polypeptide(L)'
;MLGLKNIKLSQITRADFIGGSGQTATVAAAGSSQSASSSGAITGTSGVDRLNGTAGNDLIQGLGGDDWMYGRAGNDTFDAGPGRDWIHGEAGADVALLQRGAGTDKWMDFQDGIDKIGLNGLAYSQIKLRYEPIWKYTFIQDSAGNDLLGLKNILVSQITASDFI
;
A
#
# COMPACT_ATOMS: atom_id res chain seq x y z
N MET A 1 -38.63 -14.81 3.91
CA MET A 1 -37.84 -13.55 3.94
C MET A 1 -38.79 -12.41 4.27
N LEU A 2 -38.68 -11.78 5.45
CA LEU A 2 -39.46 -10.59 5.77
C LEU A 2 -38.92 -9.41 4.95
N GLY A 3 -39.69 -8.93 3.98
CA GLY A 3 -39.38 -7.70 3.26
C GLY A 3 -39.86 -6.50 4.04
N LEU A 4 -38.93 -5.67 4.53
CA LEU A 4 -39.23 -4.41 5.20
C LEU A 4 -39.70 -3.38 4.16
N LYS A 5 -40.99 -3.39 3.82
CA LYS A 5 -41.63 -2.30 3.08
C LYS A 5 -42.27 -1.36 4.11
N ASN A 6 -41.96 -0.06 4.03
CA ASN A 6 -42.54 1.06 4.80
C ASN A 6 -41.76 1.60 6.02
N ILE A 7 -40.46 1.36 6.16
CA ILE A 7 -39.66 2.14 7.13
C ILE A 7 -39.28 3.49 6.50
N LYS A 8 -39.76 4.60 7.07
CA LYS A 8 -39.26 5.93 6.70
C LYS A 8 -37.87 6.12 7.31
N LEU A 9 -36.95 6.71 6.57
CA LEU A 9 -35.56 6.93 7.01
C LEU A 9 -35.49 7.72 8.34
N SER A 10 -36.48 8.59 8.59
CA SER A 10 -36.63 9.36 9.82
C SER A 10 -37.01 8.54 11.06
N GLN A 11 -37.38 7.27 10.89
CA GLN A 11 -37.79 6.36 11.97
C GLN A 11 -36.67 5.40 12.38
N ILE A 12 -35.55 5.38 11.65
CA ILE A 12 -34.38 4.59 12.01
C ILE A 12 -33.58 5.37 13.05
N THR A 13 -33.45 4.81 14.23
CA THR A 13 -32.66 5.34 15.34
C THR A 13 -31.40 4.50 15.53
N ARG A 14 -30.42 5.03 16.26
CA ARG A 14 -29.18 4.31 16.59
C ARG A 14 -29.44 2.96 17.31
N ALA A 15 -30.60 2.82 17.97
CA ALA A 15 -30.99 1.61 18.69
C ALA A 15 -31.54 0.49 17.78
N ASP A 16 -31.92 0.81 16.54
CA ASP A 16 -32.43 -0.19 15.58
C ASP A 16 -31.29 -0.99 14.91
N PHE A 17 -30.05 -0.56 15.09
CA PHE A 17 -28.86 -1.31 14.74
C PHE A 17 -28.49 -2.22 15.90
N ILE A 18 -28.84 -3.50 15.81
CA ILE A 18 -28.49 -4.50 16.83
C ILE A 18 -26.99 -4.85 16.70
N GLY A 19 -26.14 -3.95 17.16
CA GLY A 19 -24.80 -4.26 17.64
C GLY A 19 -24.84 -4.17 19.16
N GLY A 20 -24.71 -5.30 19.85
CA GLY A 20 -24.70 -5.35 21.32
C GLY A 20 -23.72 -4.34 21.94
N SER A 21 -23.97 -3.98 23.19
CA SER A 21 -23.16 -3.02 23.96
C SER A 21 -21.66 -3.29 23.79
N GLY A 22 -20.98 -2.40 23.06
CA GLY A 22 -19.52 -2.47 22.83
C GLY A 22 -19.09 -2.67 21.37
N GLN A 23 -20.00 -2.94 20.44
CA GLN A 23 -19.68 -2.95 19.01
C GLN A 23 -20.19 -1.66 18.36
N THR A 24 -19.28 -0.83 17.85
CA THR A 24 -19.65 0.24 16.92
C THR A 24 -20.24 -0.40 15.68
N ALA A 25 -21.57 -0.35 15.54
CA ALA A 25 -22.26 -0.73 14.33
C ALA A 25 -21.79 0.17 13.19
N THR A 26 -20.83 -0.30 12.39
CA THR A 26 -20.52 0.31 11.11
C THR A 26 -21.69 0.00 10.19
N VAL A 27 -22.64 0.92 10.11
CA VAL A 27 -23.64 0.93 9.05
C VAL A 27 -22.91 1.03 7.72
N ALA A 28 -22.64 -0.11 7.09
CA ALA A 28 -22.33 -0.17 5.68
C ALA A 28 -23.61 0.22 4.91
N ALA A 29 -23.90 1.51 4.85
CA ALA A 29 -24.75 2.04 3.82
C ALA A 29 -24.07 1.69 2.49
N ALA A 30 -24.75 0.87 1.67
CA ALA A 30 -24.39 0.70 0.27
C ALA A 30 -24.31 2.10 -0.35
N GLY A 31 -23.09 2.56 -0.64
CA GLY A 31 -22.83 3.92 -1.12
C GLY A 31 -22.28 4.91 -0.10
N SER A 32 -21.75 4.48 1.05
CA SER A 32 -20.88 5.32 1.86
C SER A 32 -19.53 5.46 1.14
N SER A 33 -19.44 6.43 0.24
CA SER A 33 -18.18 7.09 -0.08
C SER A 33 -17.67 7.71 1.21
N GLN A 34 -16.97 6.91 2.01
CA GLN A 34 -16.15 7.42 3.08
C GLN A 34 -15.10 8.28 2.38
N SER A 35 -15.36 9.59 2.30
CA SER A 35 -14.30 10.57 2.09
C SER A 35 -13.40 10.48 3.31
N ALA A 36 -12.55 9.45 3.32
CA ALA A 36 -11.57 9.26 4.36
C ALA A 36 -10.40 10.18 4.00
N SER A 37 -10.51 11.44 4.39
CA SER A 37 -9.35 12.33 4.52
C SER A 37 -8.52 11.97 5.76
N SER A 38 -8.75 10.78 6.35
CA SER A 38 -8.17 10.34 7.60
C SER A 38 -7.11 9.27 7.31
N SER A 39 -5.87 9.60 7.64
CA SER A 39 -4.78 8.64 7.82
C SER A 39 -5.24 7.39 8.57
N GLY A 40 -4.89 6.22 8.06
CA GLY A 40 -5.29 4.94 8.60
C GLY A 40 -4.25 3.85 8.40
N ALA A 41 -4.39 2.77 9.15
CA ALA A 41 -3.71 1.51 8.87
C ALA A 41 -4.64 0.66 8.01
N ILE A 42 -4.15 0.26 6.84
CA ILE A 42 -4.82 -0.63 5.90
C ILE A 42 -4.04 -1.92 5.88
N THR A 43 -4.67 -3.01 6.29
CA THR A 43 -4.01 -4.33 6.39
C THR A 43 -4.77 -5.32 5.53
N GLY A 44 -4.04 -6.02 4.67
CA GLY A 44 -4.51 -7.13 3.88
C GLY A 44 -4.62 -8.43 4.68
N THR A 45 -4.46 -9.53 3.98
CA THR A 45 -4.65 -10.90 4.47
C THR A 45 -3.46 -11.76 4.07
N SER A 46 -3.54 -13.07 4.28
CA SER A 46 -2.51 -14.00 3.78
C SER A 46 -2.73 -14.43 2.32
N GLY A 47 -3.68 -13.81 1.61
CA GLY A 47 -4.01 -14.09 0.22
C GLY A 47 -3.92 -12.83 -0.63
N VAL A 48 -4.17 -13.00 -1.92
CA VAL A 48 -4.12 -11.92 -2.92
C VAL A 48 -5.17 -10.86 -2.63
N ASP A 49 -4.72 -9.64 -2.35
CA ASP A 49 -5.53 -8.50 -1.97
C ASP A 49 -5.41 -7.31 -2.94
N ARG A 50 -6.41 -6.44 -2.88
CA ARG A 50 -6.38 -5.11 -3.51
C ARG A 50 -6.59 -4.04 -2.46
N LEU A 51 -5.49 -3.46 -2.00
CA LEU A 51 -5.46 -2.48 -0.93
C LEU A 51 -5.51 -1.07 -1.50
N ASN A 52 -6.47 -0.29 -1.04
CA ASN A 52 -6.65 1.09 -1.47
C ASN A 52 -6.55 2.01 -0.26
N GLY A 53 -5.56 2.89 -0.31
CA GLY A 53 -5.37 4.04 0.55
C GLY A 53 -6.52 5.02 0.54
N THR A 54 -6.34 6.05 1.33
CA THR A 54 -7.27 7.12 1.60
C THR A 54 -6.73 8.41 0.97
N ALA A 55 -7.18 9.59 1.40
CA ALA A 55 -6.56 10.84 0.96
C ALA A 55 -5.60 11.44 2.01
N GLY A 56 -5.34 10.70 3.09
CA GLY A 56 -4.36 11.04 4.11
C GLY A 56 -3.23 10.02 4.15
N ASN A 57 -2.20 10.33 4.94
CA ASN A 57 -1.01 9.49 5.08
C ASN A 57 -1.35 8.13 5.71
N ASP A 58 -1.19 7.06 4.96
CA ASP A 58 -1.57 5.72 5.37
C ASP A 58 -0.38 4.80 5.62
N LEU A 59 -0.58 3.83 6.51
CA LEU A 59 0.27 2.65 6.58
C LEU A 59 -0.47 1.51 5.88
N ILE A 60 0.07 1.03 4.76
CA ILE A 60 -0.54 -0.01 3.95
C ILE A 60 0.31 -1.28 4.06
N GLN A 61 -0.28 -2.35 4.61
CA GLN A 61 0.39 -3.62 4.87
C GLN A 61 -0.28 -4.74 4.06
N GLY A 62 0.43 -5.35 3.10
CA GLY A 62 -0.10 -6.45 2.28
C GLY A 62 -0.27 -7.74 3.06
N LEU A 63 0.72 -8.04 3.91
CA LEU A 63 0.91 -9.32 4.59
C LEU A 63 1.37 -10.40 3.62
N GLY A 64 0.53 -11.34 3.19
CA GLY A 64 0.98 -12.44 2.33
C GLY A 64 0.15 -12.54 1.07
N GLY A 65 0.75 -12.88 -0.06
CA GLY A 65 0.04 -12.95 -1.34
C GLY A 65 0.70 -12.06 -2.38
N ASP A 66 0.27 -12.12 -3.64
CA ASP A 66 0.73 -11.19 -4.68
C ASP A 66 -0.29 -10.03 -4.75
N ASP A 67 -0.04 -8.91 -4.06
CA ASP A 67 -1.01 -7.86 -3.78
C ASP A 67 -0.92 -6.65 -4.73
N TRP A 68 -2.04 -5.93 -4.90
CA TRP A 68 -2.08 -4.62 -5.54
C TRP A 68 -2.36 -3.53 -4.51
N MET A 69 -1.41 -2.61 -4.33
CA MET A 69 -1.46 -1.54 -3.33
C MET A 69 -1.48 -0.18 -4.00
N TYR A 70 -2.40 0.68 -3.57
CA TYR A 70 -2.59 2.04 -4.09
C TYR A 70 -2.61 3.03 -2.93
N GLY A 71 -1.66 3.98 -2.84
CA GLY A 71 -1.58 4.98 -1.76
C GLY A 71 -2.64 6.07 -1.88
N ARG A 72 -2.81 6.56 -3.11
CA ARG A 72 -3.67 7.68 -3.49
C ARG A 72 -3.09 9.03 -3.14
N ALA A 73 -3.60 9.71 -2.12
CA ALA A 73 -3.11 11.04 -1.78
C ALA A 73 -2.64 11.02 -0.33
N GLY A 74 -1.56 11.75 -0.06
CA GLY A 74 -0.93 11.72 1.25
C GLY A 74 0.42 11.03 1.16
N ASN A 75 1.19 11.12 2.24
CA ASN A 75 2.51 10.50 2.31
C ASN A 75 2.36 9.11 2.92
N ASP A 76 2.36 8.09 2.08
CA ASP A 76 2.03 6.73 2.47
C ASP A 76 3.27 5.89 2.77
N THR A 77 3.11 4.86 3.59
CA THR A 77 4.15 3.87 3.86
C THR A 77 3.64 2.47 3.51
N PHE A 78 4.37 1.79 2.62
CA PHE A 78 4.04 0.46 2.11
C PHE A 78 4.94 -0.60 2.74
N ASP A 79 4.31 -1.57 3.38
CA ASP A 79 4.88 -2.81 3.88
C ASP A 79 4.20 -3.97 3.13
N ALA A 80 4.73 -4.30 1.94
CA ALA A 80 4.08 -5.22 1.03
C ALA A 80 3.96 -6.64 1.63
N GLY A 81 5.01 -7.09 2.34
CA GLY A 81 5.04 -8.43 2.92
C GLY A 81 5.48 -9.49 1.91
N PRO A 82 5.42 -10.80 2.24
CA PRO A 82 5.77 -11.85 1.29
C PRO A 82 4.83 -11.95 0.09
N GLY A 83 5.41 -11.97 -1.10
CA GLY A 83 4.66 -11.90 -2.34
C GLY A 83 5.48 -11.35 -3.50
N ARG A 84 4.84 -11.22 -4.65
CA ARG A 84 5.27 -10.27 -5.67
C ARG A 84 4.22 -9.19 -5.78
N ASP A 85 4.48 -8.08 -5.11
CA ASP A 85 3.48 -7.04 -4.96
C ASP A 85 3.63 -5.93 -6.01
N TRP A 86 2.54 -5.21 -6.24
CA TRP A 86 2.49 -4.07 -7.15
C TRP A 86 2.04 -2.83 -6.40
N ILE A 87 2.97 -1.90 -6.23
CA ILE A 87 2.79 -0.65 -5.50
C ILE A 87 2.57 0.50 -6.49
N HIS A 88 1.54 1.29 -6.24
CA HIS A 88 1.32 2.62 -6.80
C HIS A 88 1.25 3.61 -5.65
N GLY A 89 2.26 4.48 -5.52
CA GLY A 89 2.27 5.54 -4.51
C GLY A 89 1.20 6.59 -4.80
N GLU A 90 1.02 6.91 -6.08
CA GLU A 90 0.20 8.01 -6.57
C GLU A 90 0.73 9.38 -6.11
N ALA A 91 -0.02 10.16 -5.34
CA ALA A 91 0.32 11.55 -5.02
C ALA A 91 0.77 11.70 -3.57
N GLY A 92 2.01 12.14 -3.37
CA GLY A 92 2.56 12.36 -2.05
C GLY A 92 4.03 12.06 -2.05
N ALA A 93 4.65 12.14 -0.88
CA ALA A 93 6.00 11.64 -0.67
C ALA A 93 5.90 10.29 0.03
N ASP A 94 5.99 9.22 -0.75
CA ASP A 94 5.67 7.87 -0.31
C ASP A 94 6.93 7.07 0.02
N VAL A 95 6.76 6.00 0.81
CA VAL A 95 7.85 5.12 1.23
C VAL A 95 7.47 3.66 1.03
N ALA A 96 8.26 2.91 0.26
CA ALA A 96 8.17 1.44 0.27
C ALA A 96 9.32 0.83 1.07
N LEU A 97 9.00 -0.12 1.97
CA LEU A 97 9.98 -0.81 2.80
C LEU A 97 10.53 -2.04 2.08
N LEU A 98 11.85 -2.13 1.96
CA LEU A 98 12.50 -3.32 1.39
C LEU A 98 12.36 -4.52 2.34
N GLN A 99 12.19 -5.70 1.76
CA GLN A 99 12.12 -6.95 2.52
C GLN A 99 12.94 -8.05 1.87
N ARG A 100 13.86 -8.63 2.63
CA ARG A 100 14.67 -9.76 2.16
C ARG A 100 13.83 -11.04 2.21
N GLY A 101 13.84 -11.79 1.10
CA GLY A 101 13.18 -13.10 1.02
C GLY A 101 11.66 -13.04 0.99
N ALA A 102 11.08 -11.85 0.83
CA ALA A 102 9.64 -11.64 0.65
C ALA A 102 9.21 -11.92 -0.79
N GLY A 103 10.11 -11.74 -1.77
CA GLY A 103 9.84 -11.90 -3.19
C GLY A 103 10.39 -10.68 -3.92
N THR A 104 9.83 -10.35 -5.08
CA THR A 104 10.29 -9.20 -5.88
C THR A 104 9.12 -8.31 -6.22
N ASP A 105 9.02 -7.24 -5.45
CA ASP A 105 7.96 -6.25 -5.53
C ASP A 105 8.23 -5.28 -6.68
N LYS A 106 7.19 -4.57 -7.12
CA LYS A 106 7.28 -3.62 -8.21
C LYS A 106 6.60 -2.32 -7.82
N TRP A 107 7.37 -1.24 -7.83
CA TRP A 107 6.82 0.11 -7.75
C TRP A 107 6.61 0.65 -9.15
N MET A 108 5.36 0.94 -9.48
CA MET A 108 4.92 1.21 -10.84
C MET A 108 5.02 2.69 -11.24
N ASP A 109 5.07 3.60 -10.26
CA ASP A 109 4.97 5.05 -10.45
C ASP A 109 5.92 5.87 -9.54
N PHE A 110 7.01 5.26 -9.06
CA PHE A 110 8.01 5.93 -8.21
C PHE A 110 8.43 7.31 -8.76
N GLN A 111 8.35 8.33 -7.92
CA GLN A 111 8.68 9.71 -8.24
C GLN A 111 10.05 10.09 -7.65
N ASP A 112 11.05 10.15 -8.52
CA ASP A 112 12.40 10.59 -8.17
C ASP A 112 12.40 11.97 -7.50
N GLY A 113 13.16 12.11 -6.41
CA GLY A 113 13.24 13.31 -5.59
C GLY A 113 12.07 13.56 -4.64
N ILE A 114 10.97 12.80 -4.76
CA ILE A 114 9.77 12.90 -3.93
C ILE A 114 9.67 11.67 -3.03
N ASP A 115 9.60 10.49 -3.63
CA ASP A 115 9.45 9.21 -2.92
C ASP A 115 10.76 8.73 -2.32
N LYS A 116 10.65 7.84 -1.34
CA LYS A 116 11.77 7.21 -0.65
C LYS A 116 11.61 5.69 -0.55
N ILE A 117 12.73 5.04 -0.28
CA ILE A 117 12.83 3.59 -0.17
C ILE A 117 13.42 3.29 1.19
N GLY A 118 12.63 2.68 2.07
CA GLY A 118 13.07 2.32 3.40
C GLY A 118 13.95 1.07 3.36
N LEU A 119 15.17 1.17 3.86
CA LEU A 119 16.13 0.06 3.81
C LEU A 119 15.82 -1.08 4.78
N ASN A 120 14.95 -0.85 5.77
CA ASN A 120 14.43 -1.86 6.70
C ASN A 120 15.53 -2.76 7.31
N GLY A 121 16.56 -2.13 7.87
CA GLY A 121 17.69 -2.81 8.50
C GLY A 121 18.83 -3.21 7.53
N LEU A 122 18.71 -2.91 6.24
CA LEU A 122 19.83 -2.94 5.30
C LEU A 122 20.64 -1.63 5.39
N ALA A 123 21.94 -1.70 5.12
CA ALA A 123 22.73 -0.52 4.83
C ALA A 123 22.73 -0.23 3.32
N TYR A 124 22.81 1.04 2.93
CA TYR A 124 22.93 1.43 1.52
C TYR A 124 24.12 0.76 0.81
N SER A 125 25.21 0.48 1.54
CA SER A 125 26.37 -0.24 1.00
C SER A 125 26.12 -1.73 0.70
N GLN A 126 25.01 -2.29 1.19
CA GLN A 126 24.63 -3.68 0.97
C GLN A 126 23.71 -3.87 -0.25
N ILE A 127 23.25 -2.78 -0.86
CA ILE A 127 22.38 -2.84 -2.04
C ILE A 127 23.16 -2.61 -3.32
N LYS A 128 22.63 -3.16 -4.42
CA LYS A 128 23.10 -2.94 -5.79
C LYS A 128 21.93 -2.55 -6.67
N LEU A 129 22.20 -1.72 -7.67
CA LEU A 129 21.20 -1.31 -8.65
C LEU A 129 21.50 -1.99 -9.99
N ARG A 130 20.47 -2.54 -10.62
CA ARG A 130 20.58 -3.20 -11.92
C ARG A 130 19.44 -2.77 -12.83
N TYR A 131 19.78 -2.16 -13.97
CA TYR A 131 18.79 -1.82 -14.99
C TYR A 131 18.50 -3.04 -15.89
N GLU A 132 17.21 -3.24 -16.19
CA GLU A 132 16.69 -4.29 -17.05
C GLU A 132 15.93 -3.62 -18.22
N PRO A 133 16.48 -3.65 -19.45
CA PRO A 133 16.01 -2.79 -20.53
C PRO A 133 14.77 -3.29 -21.26
N ILE A 134 14.38 -4.57 -21.14
CA ILE A 134 13.26 -5.14 -21.89
C ILE A 134 11.95 -4.64 -21.27
N TRP A 135 11.81 -4.79 -19.96
CA TRP A 135 10.63 -4.34 -19.23
C TRP A 135 10.83 -2.98 -18.56
N LYS A 136 12.02 -2.37 -18.70
CA LYS A 136 12.36 -1.04 -18.18
C LYS A 136 12.19 -0.95 -16.67
N TYR A 137 12.87 -1.83 -15.95
CA TYR A 137 12.94 -1.78 -14.49
C TYR A 137 14.36 -1.48 -14.04
N THR A 138 14.52 -0.65 -13.01
CA THR A 138 15.71 -0.67 -12.17
C THR A 138 15.41 -1.51 -10.94
N PHE A 139 16.13 -2.61 -10.78
CA PHE A 139 16.02 -3.47 -9.61
C PHE A 139 17.02 -3.05 -8.54
N ILE A 140 16.52 -2.93 -7.31
CA ILE A 140 17.32 -2.87 -6.10
C ILE A 140 17.53 -4.31 -5.64
N GLN A 141 18.79 -4.70 -5.51
CA GLN A 141 19.20 -6.04 -5.15
C GLN A 141 19.92 -6.05 -3.82
N ASP A 142 19.80 -7.14 -3.06
CA ASP A 142 20.65 -7.37 -1.90
C ASP A 142 22.09 -7.76 -2.27
N SER A 143 22.94 -7.96 -1.26
CA SER A 143 24.34 -8.35 -1.45
C SER A 143 24.51 -9.72 -2.13
N ALA A 144 23.51 -10.59 -2.02
CA ALA A 144 23.47 -11.91 -2.63
C ALA A 144 22.97 -11.86 -4.09
N GLY A 145 22.46 -10.71 -4.55
CA GLY A 145 21.96 -10.50 -5.91
C GLY A 145 20.47 -10.81 -6.08
N ASN A 146 19.71 -11.01 -5.00
CA ASN A 146 18.27 -11.18 -5.06
C ASN A 146 17.60 -9.83 -5.30
N ASP A 147 16.64 -9.77 -6.23
CA ASP A 147 15.85 -8.57 -6.49
C ASP A 147 14.84 -8.36 -5.35
N LEU A 148 14.92 -7.21 -4.67
CA LEU A 148 14.01 -6.82 -3.59
C LEU A 148 12.84 -5.99 -4.14
N LEU A 149 13.16 -4.97 -4.94
CA LEU A 149 12.18 -4.03 -5.48
C LEU A 149 12.57 -3.58 -6.89
N GLY A 150 11.63 -3.65 -7.83
CA GLY A 150 11.76 -3.11 -9.18
C GLY A 150 11.06 -1.77 -9.34
N LEU A 151 11.77 -0.74 -9.77
CA LEU A 151 11.22 0.59 -10.06
C LEU A 151 10.95 0.71 -11.57
N LYS A 152 9.68 0.92 -11.93
CA LYS A 152 9.26 0.99 -13.33
C LYS A 152 9.68 2.31 -13.98
N ASN A 153 10.29 2.22 -15.17
CA ASN A 153 10.70 3.36 -15.99
C ASN A 153 11.70 4.32 -15.32
N ILE A 154 12.39 3.88 -14.28
CA ILE A 154 13.46 4.64 -13.62
C ILE A 154 14.81 4.08 -14.06
N LEU A 155 15.75 4.97 -14.39
CA LEU A 155 17.14 4.62 -14.69
C LEU A 155 17.98 4.58 -13.41
N VAL A 156 19.02 3.75 -13.38
CA VAL A 156 19.97 3.66 -12.26
C VAL A 156 20.59 5.03 -11.92
N SER A 157 20.82 5.89 -12.92
CA SER A 157 21.39 7.22 -12.72
C SER A 157 20.46 8.21 -12.00
N GLN A 158 19.17 7.91 -11.91
CA GLN A 158 18.18 8.72 -11.20
C GLN A 158 18.10 8.32 -9.72
N ILE A 159 18.56 7.13 -9.37
CA ILE A 159 18.52 6.64 -7.99
C ILE A 159 19.84 6.96 -7.31
N THR A 160 19.74 7.70 -6.20
CA THR A 160 20.87 8.17 -5.42
C THR A 160 20.73 7.78 -3.96
N ALA A 161 21.77 8.01 -3.15
CA ALA A 161 21.71 7.73 -1.71
C ALA A 161 20.62 8.53 -0.98
N SER A 162 20.18 9.69 -1.51
CA SER A 162 19.11 10.47 -0.88
C SER A 162 17.72 9.86 -1.07
N ASP A 163 17.56 8.85 -1.91
CA ASP A 163 16.29 8.17 -2.14
C ASP A 163 16.04 7.05 -1.13
N PHE A 164 17.00 6.82 -0.23
CA PHE A 164 16.93 5.77 0.78
C PHE A 164 16.91 6.36 2.19
N ILE A 165 16.14 5.73 3.07
CA ILE A 165 15.99 6.08 4.49
C ILE A 165 16.15 4.88 5.41
#